data_AF-A0A2X4TG84-F1
#
_entry.id   AF-A0A2X4TG84-F1
#
_cell.length_a   1.000
_cell.length_b   1.000
_cell.length_c   1.000
_cell.angle_alpha   90.00
_cell.angle_beta   90.00
_cell.angle_gamma   90.00
#
_symmetry.space_group_name_H-M   'P 1'
#
loop_
_entity.id
_entity.type
_entity.pdbx_description
1 polymer ?
#
loop_
_entity_poly.entity_id
_entity_poly.type
_entity_poly.pdbx_seq_one_letter_code
_entity_poly.pdbx_strand_id
1 'polypeptide(L)'
;MAPVGQLKLVKAEGHEVQRGDDGLFRLTADAQASRGAVLAADPSIRIMSGVLEGSNVKPVEAMTDMIANARRFEMQMKVITSVDENEGRANQLLSMS
;
A
#
# COMPACT_ATOMS: atom_id res chain seq x y z
N MET A 1 -10.55 -42.80 -13.86
CA MET A 1 -10.89 -41.57 -13.10
C MET A 1 -11.14 -40.47 -14.10
N ALA A 2 -12.36 -39.93 -14.17
CA ALA A 2 -12.64 -38.74 -14.96
C ALA A 2 -12.19 -37.50 -14.18
N PRO A 3 -11.58 -36.49 -14.81
CA PRO A 3 -11.18 -35.27 -14.12
C PRO A 3 -12.41 -34.54 -13.57
N VAL A 4 -12.38 -34.18 -12.28
CA VAL A 4 -13.50 -33.57 -11.53
C VAL A 4 -13.65 -32.07 -11.86
N GLY A 5 -12.63 -31.45 -12.47
CA GLY A 5 -12.64 -30.06 -12.90
C GLY A 5 -11.22 -29.50 -12.98
N GLN A 6 -11.07 -28.32 -13.57
CA GLN A 6 -9.81 -27.58 -13.65
C GLN A 6 -10.00 -26.18 -13.09
N LEU A 7 -9.02 -25.70 -12.33
CA LEU A 7 -9.00 -24.33 -11.84
C LEU A 7 -8.80 -23.36 -13.01
N LYS A 8 -9.66 -22.34 -13.10
CA LYS A 8 -9.48 -21.22 -14.03
C LYS A 8 -8.48 -20.23 -13.42
N LEU A 9 -7.30 -20.14 -14.04
CA LEU A 9 -6.28 -19.18 -13.67
C LEU A 9 -6.43 -17.93 -14.54
N VAL A 10 -6.35 -16.76 -13.92
CA VAL A 10 -6.48 -15.47 -14.61
C VAL A 10 -5.31 -14.58 -14.24
N LYS A 11 -4.88 -13.75 -15.17
CA LYS A 11 -3.83 -12.75 -14.95
C LYS A 11 -4.44 -11.35 -14.94
N ALA A 12 -4.22 -10.64 -13.84
CA ALA A 12 -4.56 -9.23 -13.68
C ALA A 12 -3.29 -8.44 -13.35
N GLU A 13 -3.19 -7.23 -13.87
CA GLU A 13 -2.13 -6.30 -13.51
C GLU A 13 -2.47 -5.57 -12.20
N GLY A 14 -1.46 -5.08 -11.48
CA GLY A 14 -1.65 -4.52 -10.13
C GLY A 14 -2.59 -3.31 -10.06
N HIS A 15 -2.71 -2.54 -11.15
CA HIS A 15 -3.62 -1.38 -11.24
C HIS A 15 -5.07 -1.78 -11.60
N GLU A 16 -5.27 -3.01 -12.09
CA GLU A 16 -6.60 -3.52 -12.46
C GLU A 16 -7.36 -4.05 -11.26
N VAL A 17 -6.70 -4.20 -10.11
CA VAL A 17 -7.25 -4.81 -8.91
C VAL A 17 -7.22 -3.89 -7.71
N GLN A 18 -8.29 -3.94 -6.92
CA GLN A 18 -8.40 -3.31 -5.62
C GLN A 18 -8.52 -4.40 -4.55
N ARG A 19 -7.75 -4.29 -3.48
CA ARG A 19 -7.86 -5.16 -2.31
C ARG A 19 -9.10 -4.78 -1.52
N GLY A 20 -9.98 -5.75 -1.25
CA GLY A 20 -11.10 -5.61 -0.33
C GLY A 20 -10.69 -5.86 1.12
N ASP A 21 -11.62 -5.57 2.05
CA ASP A 21 -11.40 -5.74 3.49
C ASP A 21 -11.30 -7.21 3.92
N ASP A 22 -11.84 -8.11 3.09
CA ASP A 22 -11.71 -9.58 3.22
C ASP A 22 -10.35 -10.12 2.75
N GLY A 23 -9.47 -9.25 2.26
CA GLY A 23 -8.18 -9.61 1.72
C GLY A 23 -8.23 -10.22 0.31
N LEU A 24 -9.41 -10.32 -0.31
CA LEU A 24 -9.57 -10.72 -1.71
C LEU A 24 -9.44 -9.52 -2.63
N PHE A 25 -8.90 -9.76 -3.82
CA PHE A 25 -8.79 -8.75 -4.86
C PHE A 25 -10.02 -8.76 -5.77
N ARG A 26 -10.52 -7.58 -6.11
CA ARG A 26 -11.63 -7.37 -7.06
C ARG A 26 -11.17 -6.43 -8.16
N LEU A 27 -11.69 -6.64 -9.37
CA LEU A 27 -11.39 -5.72 -10.47
C LEU A 27 -11.89 -4.31 -10.15
N THR A 28 -11.12 -3.31 -10.53
CA THR A 28 -11.55 -1.91 -10.50
C THR A 28 -12.66 -1.68 -11.54
N ALA A 29 -13.47 -0.64 -11.35
CA ALA A 29 -14.53 -0.29 -12.30
C ALA A 29 -13.98 -0.07 -13.72
N ASP A 30 -12.81 0.55 -13.84
CA ASP A 30 -12.13 0.80 -15.12
C ASP A 30 -11.65 -0.50 -15.78
N ALA A 31 -11.10 -1.44 -15.00
CA ALA A 31 -10.70 -2.75 -15.49
C ALA A 31 -11.93 -3.57 -15.93
N GLN A 32 -13.05 -3.46 -15.23
CA GLN A 32 -14.30 -4.11 -15.62
C GLN A 32 -14.88 -3.51 -16.91
N ALA A 33 -14.80 -2.19 -17.09
CA ALA A 33 -15.27 -1.53 -18.31
C ALA A 33 -14.44 -1.90 -19.53
N SER A 34 -13.12 -2.06 -19.36
CA SER A 34 -12.19 -2.37 -20.45
C SER A 34 -12.07 -3.86 -20.78
N ARG A 35 -12.11 -4.75 -19.78
CA ARG A 35 -11.84 -6.19 -19.93
C ARG A 35 -13.03 -7.08 -19.56
N GLY A 36 -14.13 -6.49 -19.11
CA GLY A 36 -15.31 -7.18 -18.62
C GLY A 36 -15.21 -7.57 -17.14
N ALA A 37 -16.35 -7.99 -16.58
CA ALA A 37 -16.45 -8.35 -15.17
C ALA A 37 -15.65 -9.62 -14.79
N VAL A 38 -15.29 -10.46 -15.76
CA VAL A 38 -14.58 -11.71 -15.55
C VAL A 38 -13.43 -11.80 -16.55
N LEU A 39 -12.21 -11.95 -16.06
CA LEU A 39 -11.02 -12.10 -16.90
C LEU A 39 -11.00 -13.45 -17.63
N ALA A 40 -10.39 -13.47 -18.82
CA ALA A 40 -10.13 -14.69 -19.57
C ALA A 40 -9.10 -15.58 -18.86
N ALA A 41 -9.19 -16.89 -19.09
CA ALA A 41 -8.22 -17.83 -18.56
C ALA A 41 -6.84 -17.61 -19.22
N ASP A 42 -5.77 -17.62 -18.42
CA ASP A 42 -4.41 -17.48 -18.92
C ASP A 42 -3.67 -18.83 -18.82
N PRO A 43 -3.29 -19.45 -19.96
CA PRO A 43 -2.61 -20.74 -19.98
C PRO A 43 -1.12 -20.67 -19.57
N SER A 44 -0.55 -19.48 -19.40
CA SER A 44 0.86 -19.32 -19.02
C SER A 44 1.10 -19.53 -17.52
N ILE A 45 0.05 -19.47 -16.70
CA ILE A 45 0.13 -19.60 -15.25
C ILE A 45 0.26 -21.08 -14.86
N ARG A 46 1.23 -21.38 -14.00
CA ARG A 46 1.43 -22.73 -13.44
C ARG A 46 1.21 -22.73 -11.93
N ILE A 47 0.57 -23.79 -11.44
CA ILE A 47 0.34 -24.03 -10.01
C ILE A 47 1.33 -25.09 -9.53
N MET A 48 1.94 -24.84 -8.38
CA MET A 48 2.68 -25.84 -7.63
C MET A 48 1.79 -26.40 -6.53
N SER A 49 1.57 -27.72 -6.50
CA SER A 49 0.73 -28.36 -5.47
C SER A 49 1.52 -28.55 -4.17
N GLY A 50 0.84 -28.41 -3.03
CA GLY A 50 1.42 -28.66 -1.71
C GLY A 50 2.32 -27.55 -1.15
N VAL A 51 2.38 -26.38 -1.79
CA VAL A 51 3.12 -25.22 -1.32
C VAL A 51 2.18 -24.05 -1.04
N LEU A 52 2.53 -23.23 -0.05
CA LEU A 52 1.83 -21.98 0.27
C LEU A 52 2.78 -20.81 0.02
N GLU A 53 2.28 -19.78 -0.66
CA GLU A 53 3.03 -18.55 -0.91
C GLU A 53 3.25 -17.79 0.41
N GLY A 54 4.51 -17.43 0.69
CA GLY A 54 4.87 -16.60 1.84
C GLY A 54 4.67 -15.11 1.54
N SER A 55 4.68 -14.29 2.60
CA SER A 55 4.70 -12.84 2.42
C SER A 55 6.02 -12.40 1.78
N ASN A 56 5.96 -11.42 0.88
CA ASN A 56 7.13 -10.74 0.32
C ASN A 56 7.67 -9.61 1.22
N VAL A 57 7.12 -9.43 2.43
CA VAL A 57 7.51 -8.36 3.37
C VAL A 57 8.69 -8.80 4.23
N LYS A 58 9.65 -7.88 4.44
CA LYS A 58 10.76 -8.02 5.40
C LYS A 58 10.46 -7.19 6.66
N PRO A 59 10.04 -7.81 7.78
CA PRO A 59 9.54 -7.06 8.94
C PRO A 59 10.56 -6.10 9.55
N VAL A 60 11.83 -6.50 9.63
CA VAL A 60 12.89 -5.68 10.25
C VAL A 60 13.11 -4.39 9.46
N GLU A 61 13.19 -4.49 8.13
CA GLU A 61 13.38 -3.35 7.23
C GLU A 61 12.18 -2.39 7.32
N ALA A 62 10.96 -2.94 7.29
CA ALA A 62 9.74 -2.14 7.45
C ALA A 62 9.69 -1.40 8.80
N MET A 63 10.14 -2.03 9.89
CA MET A 63 10.21 -1.38 11.20
C MET A 63 11.27 -0.27 11.24
N THR A 64 12.44 -0.49 10.65
CA THR A 64 13.47 0.55 10.58
C THR A 64 13.01 1.76 9.78
N ASP A 65 12.27 1.54 8.70
CA ASP A 65 11.70 2.62 7.89
C ASP A 65 10.62 3.38 8.67
N MET A 66 9.76 2.68 9.41
CA MET A 66 8.78 3.33 10.30
C MET A 66 9.48 4.21 11.35
N ILE A 67 10.53 3.72 12.00
CA ILE A 67 11.30 4.51 12.99
C ILE A 67 11.97 5.72 12.35
N ALA A 68 12.54 5.56 11.15
CA ALA A 68 13.14 6.67 10.42
C ALA A 68 12.10 7.75 10.07
N ASN A 69 10.91 7.33 9.63
CA ASN A 69 9.80 8.23 9.32
C ASN A 69 9.28 8.94 10.58
N ALA A 70 9.14 8.23 11.71
CA ALA A 70 8.74 8.83 12.99
C ALA A 70 9.73 9.92 13.44
N ARG A 71 11.04 9.63 13.39
CA ARG A 71 12.06 10.64 13.74
C ARG A 71 12.05 11.85 12.81
N ARG A 72 11.83 11.64 11.50
CA ARG A 72 11.67 12.74 10.54
C ARG A 72 10.47 13.62 10.88
N PHE A 73 9.34 13.01 11.21
CA PHE A 73 8.14 13.72 11.65
C PHE A 73 8.40 14.52 12.94
N GLU A 74 9.05 13.92 13.95
CA GLU A 74 9.42 14.62 15.19
C GLU A 74 10.31 15.85 14.93
N MET A 75 11.31 15.72 14.06
CA MET A 75 12.17 16.85 13.68
C MET A 75 11.38 17.94 12.96
N GLN A 76 10.48 17.56 12.04
CA GLN A 76 9.60 18.51 11.35
C GLN A 76 8.71 19.28 12.35
N MET A 77 8.15 18.60 13.35
CA MET A 77 7.35 19.25 14.40
C MET A 77 8.20 20.18 15.28
N LYS A 78 9.41 19.77 15.66
CA LYS A 78 10.31 20.64 16.43
C LYS A 78 10.67 21.92 15.70
N VAL A 79 10.87 21.86 14.38
CA VAL A 79 11.12 23.05 13.56
C VAL A 79 9.91 23.98 13.59
N ILE A 80 8.70 23.45 13.43
CA ILE A 80 7.46 24.26 13.50
C ILE A 80 7.35 24.95 14.86
N THR A 81 7.50 24.20 15.97
CA THR A 81 7.45 24.79 17.31
C THR A 81 8.51 25.87 17.52
N SER A 82 9.73 25.66 17.00
CA SER A 82 10.80 26.66 17.08
C SER A 82 10.46 27.94 16.30
N VAL A 83 9.77 27.82 15.17
CA VAL A 83 9.30 28.98 14.39
C VAL A 83 8.21 29.71 15.16
N ASP A 84 7.21 29.01 15.69
CA ASP A 84 6.11 29.58 16.48
C ASP A 84 6.63 30.35 17.71
N GLU A 85 7.58 29.77 18.44
CA GLU A 85 8.22 30.42 19.59
C GLU A 85 8.97 31.70 19.19
N ASN A 86 9.66 31.67 18.04
CA ASN A 86 10.42 32.81 17.54
C ASN A 86 9.49 33.96 17.09
N GLU A 87 8.39 33.64 16.41
CA GLU A 87 7.36 34.63 16.05
C GLU A 87 6.74 35.28 17.29
N GLY A 88 6.44 34.49 18.33
CA GLY A 88 5.93 35.01 19.59
C GLY A 88 6.87 36.01 20.26
N ARG A 89 8.18 35.71 20.28
CA ARG A 89 9.20 36.63 20.81
C ARG A 89 9.36 37.89 19.96
N ALA A 90 9.33 37.76 18.63
CA ALA A 90 9.41 38.91 17.73
C ALA A 90 8.24 39.89 17.93
N ASN A 91 7.02 39.37 18.13
CA ASN A 91 5.85 40.21 18.41
C ASN A 91 5.94 40.97 19.75
N GLN A 92 6.55 40.36 20.79
CA GLN A 92 6.76 41.05 22.07
C GLN A 92 7.68 42.27 21.89
N LEU A 93 8.74 42.15 21.08
CA LEU A 93 9.64 43.27 20.78
C LEU A 93 8.93 44.42 20.05
N LEU A 94 8.04 44.10 19.10
CA LEU A 94 7.21 45.12 18.43
C LEU A 94 6.26 45.83 19.39
N SER A 95 5.67 45.13 20.36
CA SER A 95 4.73 45.74 21.32
C SER A 95 5.40 46.65 22.37
N MET A 96 6.71 46.50 22.56
CA MET A 96 7.51 47.31 23.49
C MET A 96 8.13 48.55 22.80
N SER A 97 7.92 48.70 21.49
CA SER A 97 8.37 49.83 20.67
C SER A 97 7.22 50.83 20.47
#